data_AF-A0A6L7WKZ4-F1
#
_entry.id   AF-A0A6L7WKZ4-F1
#
_cell.length_a   1.000
_cell.length_b   1.000
_cell.length_c   1.000
_cell.angle_alpha   90.00
_cell.angle_beta   90.00
_cell.angle_gamma   90.00
#
_symmetry.space_group_name_H-M   'P 1'
#
loop_
_entity.id
_entity.type
_entity.pdbx_description
1 polymer ?
#
loop_
_entity_poly.entity_id
_entity_poly.type
_entity_poly.pdbx_seq_one_letter_code
_entity_poly.pdbx_strand_id
1 'polypeptide(L)' 'MNMSFAGSDVPTEPTRGRSLDHIGFEVDDLKAFCEKLKAKGVEFDVEYREVEGSGLKSAFLTDPAGTYVELTEGYDEY' A
#
# COMPACT_ATOMS: atom_id res chain seq x y z
N MET A 1 11.74 12.64 -3.43
CA MET A 1 11.07 12.44 -4.73
C MET A 1 9.92 13.42 -4.83
N ASN A 2 9.66 13.99 -6.02
CA ASN A 2 8.45 14.76 -6.27
C ASN A 2 7.45 13.85 -6.99
N MET A 3 6.38 13.47 -6.31
CA MET A 3 5.32 12.63 -6.86
C MET A 3 4.24 13.56 -7.40
N SER A 4 4.10 13.61 -8.73
CA SER A 4 3.03 14.38 -9.39
C SER A 4 1.91 13.44 -9.77
N PHE A 5 0.72 13.67 -9.19
CA PHE A 5 -0.47 12.89 -9.48
C PHE A 5 -1.25 13.60 -10.59
N ALA A 6 -1.24 13.03 -11.80
CA ALA A 6 -2.07 13.49 -12.90
C ALA A 6 -3.35 12.63 -12.94
N GLY A 7 -4.51 13.28 -13.08
CA GLY A 7 -5.74 12.57 -13.39
C GLY A 7 -5.70 11.98 -14.81
N SER A 8 -6.54 10.98 -15.06
CA SER A 8 -6.80 10.46 -16.40
C SER A 8 -8.18 10.91 -16.86
N ASP A 9 -8.30 11.40 -18.10
CA ASP A 9 -9.59 11.74 -18.72
C ASP A 9 -10.43 10.50 -19.07
N VAL A 10 -9.84 9.31 -18.96
CA VAL A 10 -10.50 8.01 -19.16
C VAL A 10 -10.33 7.12 -17.93
N PRO A 11 -11.27 6.19 -17.65
CA PRO A 11 -11.15 5.28 -16.52
C PRO A 11 -9.82 4.51 -16.57
N THR A 12 -9.06 4.56 -15.47
CA THR A 12 -7.87 3.73 -15.29
C THR A 12 -8.29 2.33 -14.90
N GLU A 13 -7.63 1.33 -15.47
CA GLU A 13 -7.84 -0.06 -15.08
C GLU A 13 -6.93 -0.43 -13.89
N PRO A 14 -7.37 -1.34 -13.00
CA PRO A 14 -6.57 -1.76 -11.86
C PRO A 14 -5.22 -2.36 -12.26
N THR A 15 -4.20 -2.13 -11.42
CA THR A 15 -2.82 -2.56 -11.71
C THR A 15 -2.58 -4.05 -11.43
N ARG A 16 -3.31 -4.62 -10.47
CA ARG A 16 -3.12 -6.01 -10.02
C ARG A 16 -3.23 -7.02 -11.17
N GLY A 17 -2.23 -7.89 -11.28
CA GLY A 17 -2.11 -8.92 -12.32
C GLY A 17 -1.54 -8.42 -13.66
N ARG A 18 -1.07 -7.17 -13.74
CA ARG A 18 -0.49 -6.57 -14.96
C ARG A 18 1.03 -6.39 -14.85
N SER A 19 1.64 -5.79 -15.87
CA SER A 19 3.08 -5.55 -15.93
C SER A 19 3.60 -4.66 -14.79
N LEU A 20 2.81 -3.69 -14.34
CA LEU A 20 3.00 -3.01 -13.06
C LEU A 20 1.90 -3.54 -12.14
N ASP A 21 2.26 -4.38 -11.17
CA ASP A 21 1.28 -5.04 -10.29
C ASP A 21 0.91 -4.16 -9.09
N HIS A 22 1.92 -3.69 -8.35
CA HIS A 22 1.77 -2.83 -7.18
C HIS A 22 2.92 -1.84 -7.00
N ILE A 23 2.71 -0.87 -6.12
CA ILE A 23 3.73 0.07 -5.63
C ILE A 23 3.89 -0.14 -4.12
N GLY A 24 5.12 -0.44 -3.70
CA GLY A 24 5.48 -0.62 -2.30
C GLY A 24 5.95 0.68 -1.64
N PHE A 25 5.49 0.92 -0.41
CA PHE A 25 5.98 1.99 0.46
C PHE A 25 6.41 1.43 1.81
N GLU A 26 7.64 1.76 2.21
CA GLU A 26 8.13 1.52 3.55
C GLU A 26 7.62 2.61 4.50
N VAL A 27 7.06 2.20 5.63
CA VAL A 27 6.40 3.09 6.59
C VAL A 27 6.86 2.77 8.01
N ASP A 28 7.38 3.77 8.70
CA ASP A 28 7.65 3.69 10.13
C ASP A 28 6.34 3.52 10.92
N ASP A 29 6.31 2.55 11.84
CA ASP A 29 5.14 2.19 12.65
C ASP A 29 3.89 1.95 11.77
N LEU A 30 3.99 0.94 10.91
CA LEU A 30 2.96 0.55 9.97
C LEU A 30 1.64 0.23 10.67
N LYS A 31 1.69 -0.30 11.89
CA LYS A 31 0.49 -0.59 12.68
C LYS A 31 -0.28 0.69 12.99
N ALA A 32 0.38 1.70 13.58
CA ALA A 32 -0.27 2.98 13.88
C ALA A 32 -0.73 3.69 12.61
N PHE A 33 0.05 3.59 11.52
CA PHE A 33 -0.34 4.15 10.23
C PHE A 33 -1.61 3.50 9.67
N CYS A 34 -1.70 2.17 9.70
CA CYS A 34 -2.89 1.42 9.29
C CYS A 34 -4.12 1.82 10.13
N GLU A 35 -3.99 1.96 11.45
CA GLU A 35 -5.08 2.42 12.32
C GLU A 35 -5.55 3.83 11.95
N LYS A 36 -4.62 4.74 11.66
CA LYS A 36 -4.92 6.09 11.20
C LYS A 36 -5.66 6.09 9.85
N LEU A 37 -5.29 5.21 8.92
CA LEU A 37 -5.96 5.08 7.63
C LEU A 37 -7.38 4.52 7.79
N LYS A 38 -7.57 3.49 8.62
CA LYS A 38 -8.90 2.96 8.96
C LYS A 38 -9.78 4.03 9.61
N ALA A 39 -9.24 4.83 10.52
CA ALA A 39 -9.96 5.94 11.15
C ALA A 39 -10.38 7.03 10.15
N LYS A 40 -9.70 7.12 8.99
CA LYS A 40 -10.07 8.00 7.88
C LYS A 40 -11.03 7.36 6.87
N GLY A 41 -11.46 6.12 7.11
CA GLY A 41 -12.37 5.39 6.24
C GLY A 41 -11.70 4.71 5.04
N VAL A 42 -10.38 4.48 5.09
CA VAL A 42 -9.67 3.71 4.05
C VAL A 42 -9.92 2.22 4.28
N GLU A 43 -10.36 1.54 3.22
CA GLU A 43 -10.53 0.08 3.20
C GLU A 43 -9.23 -0.61 2.78
N PHE A 44 -8.95 -1.76 3.40
CA PHE A 44 -7.77 -2.57 3.10
C PHE A 44 -8.21 -3.86 2.41
N ASP A 45 -7.50 -4.23 1.33
CA ASP A 45 -7.65 -5.53 0.69
C ASP A 45 -7.05 -6.65 1.55
N VAL A 46 -5.94 -6.34 2.23
CA VAL A 46 -5.30 -7.19 3.23
C VAL A 46 -4.94 -6.31 4.40
N GLU A 47 -5.55 -6.59 5.56
CA GLU A 47 -5.25 -5.86 6.79
C GLU A 47 -3.81 -6.10 7.25
N TYR A 48 -3.33 -5.21 8.14
CA TYR A 48 -2.03 -5.34 8.79
C TYR A 48 -1.80 -6.77 9.29
N ARG A 49 -0.67 -7.33 8.89
CA ARG A 49 -0.19 -8.64 9.33
C ARG A 49 1.33 -8.65 9.45
N GLU A 50 1.80 -9.51 10.33
CA GLU A 50 3.23 -9.78 10.51
C GLU A 50 3.56 -11.05 9.72
N VAL A 51 4.62 -11.00 8.93
CA VAL A 51 5.09 -12.12 8.12
C VAL A 51 5.94 -13.02 9.01
N GLU A 52 5.36 -14.16 9.38
CA GLU A 52 5.99 -15.15 10.27
C GLU A 52 7.41 -15.49 9.80
N GLY A 53 8.37 -15.43 10.73
CA GLY A 53 9.76 -15.81 10.50
C GLY A 53 10.66 -14.75 9.86
N SER A 54 10.12 -13.61 9.42
CA SER A 54 10.92 -12.53 8.79
C SER A 54 10.98 -11.23 9.59
N GLY A 55 10.09 -11.04 10.57
CA GLY A 55 9.96 -9.77 11.30
C GLY A 55 9.32 -8.64 10.48
N LEU A 56 9.07 -8.88 9.19
CA LEU A 56 8.45 -7.93 8.29
C LEU A 56 6.96 -7.78 8.58
N LYS A 57 6.45 -6.57 8.42
CA LYS A 57 5.02 -6.26 8.54
C LYS A 57 4.51 -5.82 7.18
N SER A 58 3.28 -6.18 6.84
CA SER A 58 2.67 -5.83 5.56
C SER A 58 1.18 -5.51 5.67
N ALA A 59 0.69 -4.65 4.78
CA ALA A 59 -0.73 -4.40 4.54
C ALA A 59 -0.93 -4.03 3.06
N PHE A 60 -2.12 -4.30 2.52
CA PHE A 60 -2.45 -3.96 1.14
C PHE A 60 -3.76 -3.19 1.03
N LEU A 61 -3.79 -2.22 0.13
CA LEU A 61 -4.97 -1.45 -0.22
C LEU A 61 -4.98 -1.10 -1.70
N THR A 62 -6.16 -0.85 -2.25
CA THR A 62 -6.34 -0.35 -3.61
C THR A 62 -6.77 1.10 -3.53
N ASP A 63 -6.01 1.99 -4.18
CA ASP A 63 -6.36 3.41 -4.21
C ASP A 63 -7.55 3.70 -5.15
N PRO A 64 -8.14 4.90 -5.12
CA PRO A 64 -9.25 5.26 -6.01
C PRO A 64 -8.94 5.22 -7.51
N ALA A 65 -7.67 5.24 -7.90
CA ALA A 65 -7.23 5.12 -9.29
C ALA A 65 -7.05 3.65 -9.72
N GLY A 66 -7.24 2.69 -8.81
CA GLY A 66 -7.07 1.25 -9.05
C GLY A 66 -5.63 0.76 -8.85
N THR A 67 -4.74 1.59 -8.29
CA THR A 67 -3.38 1.19 -7.96
C THR A 67 -3.40 0.26 -6.77
N TYR A 68 -2.82 -0.92 -6.92
CA TYR A 68 -2.57 -1.83 -5.80
C TYR A 68 -1.34 -1.34 -5.04
N VAL A 69 -1.52 -1.02 -3.76
CA VAL A 69 -0.49 -0.44 -2.90
C VAL A 69 -0.13 -1.45 -1.81
N GLU A 70 1.17 -1.69 -1.67
CA GLU A 70 1.74 -2.47 -0.59
C GLU A 70 2.37 -1.52 0.43
N LEU A 71 2.04 -1.68 1.70
CA LEU A 71 2.65 -0.95 2.81
C LEU A 71 3.46 -1.94 3.64
N THR A 72 4.71 -1.60 3.92
CA THR A 72 5.68 -2.48 4.59
C THR A 72 6.42 -1.79 5.73
N GLU A 73 6.96 -2.59 6.64
CA GLU A 73 7.89 -2.14 7.70
C GLU A 73 8.89 -3.26 7.99
N GLY A 74 10.19 -2.92 8.05
CA GLY A 74 11.33 -3.79 8.30
C GLY A 74 12.23 -4.09 7.09
N TYR A 75 11.98 -3.49 5.92
CA TYR A 75 12.84 -3.67 4.72
C TYR A 75 14.04 -2.73 4.67
N ASP A 76 14.06 -1.67 5.46
CA ASP A 76 15.16 -0.71 5.55
C ASP A 76 16.24 -1.11 6.59
N GLU A 77 15.99 -2.16 7.37
CA GLU A 77 16.94 -2.76 8.32
C GLU A 77 17.99 -3.69 7.66
N TYR A 78 18.00 -3.81 6.33
CA TYR A 78 18.88 -4.68 5.55
C TYR A 78 19.92 -3.95 4.70
#